data_AF-A0A1Q4H662-F1
#
_entry.id   AF-A0A1Q4H662-F1
#
_cell.length_a   1.000
_cell.length_b   1.000
_cell.length_c   1.000
_cell.angle_alpha   90.00
_cell.angle_beta   90.00
_cell.angle_gamma   90.00
#
_symmetry.space_group_name_H-M   'P 1'
#
loop_
_entity.id
_entity.type
_entity.pdbx_description
1 polymer ?
#
loop_
_entity_poly.entity_id
_entity_poly.type
_entity_poly.pdbx_seq_one_letter_code
_entity_poly.pdbx_strand_id
1 'polypeptide(L)'
;MPALRRVPEDTLARLDSLLTDVDARLAARYPGDRGAGQPVHTVYISAAEAGPATVIEWGAAALELLDRQPEVFAELGDETVLAMVRERLRTAPIADLRLDFEDGYGRRADEIEDADALRAGDTLRGLGIGSSGIRIKGLTAADRRRSVRTLELVLDGGVPAGFVFTVPKLRAAEQVTATVWLCEALEQAHGLPVGTLKFELQIESPQAIVGADGTATAARAIDLADGRCTGLHYGTYDYSAACGIAPQQQALDHAVADHAKAVMQAAAAQTGVWIADGSTQVFPVGTEEQVTHAIRRHHRLVTRSLERGYYQGWDMHPGHLATRWLATFTFFRAALTAAAPRLQAYLDRRGGAIVDEPATAEALATVVLRGLDCGAFDVDDVATLAPDASLPVLRDLKDRKTS
;
A
#
# COMPACT_ATOMS: atom_id res chain seq x y z
N MET A 1 -19.18 45.06 35.59
CA MET A 1 -18.62 44.12 34.58
C MET A 1 -19.41 44.31 33.30
N PRO A 2 -18.78 44.53 32.13
CA PRO A 2 -19.52 44.62 30.89
C PRO A 2 -20.22 43.28 30.61
N ALA A 3 -21.50 43.31 30.23
CA ALA A 3 -22.23 42.11 29.86
C ALA A 3 -21.51 41.42 28.69
N LEU A 4 -21.17 40.12 28.88
CA LEU A 4 -20.60 39.29 27.83
C LEU A 4 -21.56 39.30 26.63
N ARG A 5 -21.09 39.85 25.50
CA ARG A 5 -21.84 39.82 24.24
C ARG A 5 -21.76 38.40 23.69
N ARG A 6 -22.89 37.67 23.71
CA ARG A 6 -23.00 36.30 23.20
C ARG A 6 -23.62 36.28 21.81
N VAL A 7 -23.30 35.24 21.04
CA VAL A 7 -24.00 34.92 19.80
C VAL A 7 -25.45 34.53 20.15
N PRO A 8 -26.47 34.98 19.38
CA PRO A 8 -27.86 34.57 19.59
C PRO A 8 -28.06 33.07 19.42
N GLU A 9 -28.93 32.47 20.23
CA GLU A 9 -29.22 31.03 20.22
C GLU A 9 -29.75 30.55 18.85
N ASP A 10 -30.61 31.33 18.21
CA ASP A 10 -31.14 31.02 16.87
C ASP A 10 -30.03 30.90 15.81
N THR A 11 -28.95 31.67 15.96
CA THR A 11 -27.77 31.55 15.09
C THR A 11 -27.01 30.27 15.38
N LEU A 12 -26.85 29.88 16.66
CA LEU A 12 -26.21 28.62 17.05
C LEU A 12 -27.00 27.41 16.50
N ALA A 13 -28.32 27.39 16.67
CA ALA A 13 -29.18 26.32 16.16
C ALA A 13 -29.10 26.18 14.62
N ARG A 14 -28.98 27.29 13.90
CA ARG A 14 -28.79 27.28 12.43
C ARG A 14 -27.41 26.75 12.03
N LEU A 15 -26.36 27.05 12.80
CA LEU A 15 -25.03 26.49 12.58
C LEU A 15 -25.06 24.98 12.84
N ASP A 16 -25.62 24.53 13.96
CA ASP A 16 -25.70 23.12 14.32
C ASP A 16 -26.48 22.32 13.27
N SER A 17 -27.62 22.84 12.80
CA SER A 17 -28.40 22.18 11.75
C SER A 17 -27.63 22.04 10.43
N LEU A 18 -26.82 23.03 10.05
CA LEU A 18 -26.01 22.95 8.83
C LEU A 18 -24.83 21.99 9.01
N LEU A 19 -24.16 22.05 10.16
CA LEU A 19 -22.92 21.31 10.40
C LEU A 19 -23.18 19.84 10.75
N THR A 20 -24.32 19.48 11.32
CA THR A 20 -24.67 18.08 11.63
C THR A 20 -24.58 17.18 10.39
N ASP A 21 -25.18 17.61 9.26
CA ASP A 21 -25.13 16.84 8.01
C ASP A 21 -23.72 16.81 7.40
N VAL A 22 -22.95 17.90 7.59
CA VAL A 22 -21.55 17.98 7.14
C VAL A 22 -20.69 17.01 7.94
N ASP A 23 -20.82 17.01 9.26
CA ASP A 23 -20.06 16.16 10.18
C ASP A 23 -20.39 14.68 9.93
N ALA A 24 -21.66 14.33 9.75
CA ALA A 24 -22.06 12.97 9.41
C ALA A 24 -21.44 12.49 8.09
N ARG A 25 -21.44 13.35 7.05
CA ARG A 25 -20.83 13.02 5.75
C ARG A 25 -19.31 12.94 5.84
N LEU A 26 -18.66 13.81 6.62
CA LEU A 26 -17.22 13.76 6.84
C LEU A 26 -16.83 12.47 7.58
N ALA A 27 -17.54 12.11 8.65
CA ALA A 27 -17.28 10.88 9.41
C ALA A 27 -17.47 9.62 8.54
N ALA A 28 -18.49 9.59 7.68
CA ALA A 28 -18.73 8.46 6.78
C ALA A 28 -17.66 8.31 5.68
N ARG A 29 -17.17 9.44 5.13
CA ARG A 29 -16.17 9.44 4.04
C ARG A 29 -14.72 9.31 4.52
N TYR A 30 -14.47 9.75 5.75
CA TYR A 30 -13.13 9.81 6.33
C TYR A 30 -13.07 9.06 7.67
N PRO A 31 -13.29 7.72 7.68
CA PRO A 31 -13.33 6.92 8.90
C PRO A 31 -11.95 6.74 9.58
N GLY A 32 -10.86 7.18 8.94
CA GLY A 32 -9.49 6.97 9.41
C GLY A 32 -8.79 5.78 8.74
N ASP A 33 -7.66 5.35 9.31
CA ASP A 33 -6.89 4.22 8.80
C ASP A 33 -7.57 2.89 9.13
N ARG A 34 -7.28 1.85 8.35
CA ARG A 34 -7.77 0.49 8.65
C ARG A 34 -6.99 -0.08 9.83
N GLY A 35 -7.64 -0.94 10.62
CA GLY A 35 -7.00 -1.63 11.74
C GLY A 35 -6.01 -2.74 11.33
N ALA A 36 -5.93 -3.07 10.04
CA ALA A 36 -4.97 -4.04 9.50
C ALA A 36 -3.62 -3.35 9.23
N GLY A 37 -2.52 -4.09 9.39
CA GLY A 37 -1.19 -3.60 9.01
C GLY A 37 -1.07 -3.43 7.49
N GLN A 38 -0.60 -2.27 7.05
CA GLN A 38 -0.30 -2.03 5.63
C GLN A 38 0.96 -2.82 5.23
N PRO A 39 0.93 -3.64 4.17
CA PRO A 39 2.11 -4.37 3.72
C PRO A 39 3.17 -3.39 3.18
N VAL A 40 4.46 -3.74 3.36
CA VAL A 40 5.60 -2.89 2.94
C VAL A 40 5.77 -2.84 1.42
N HIS A 41 5.25 -3.86 0.74
CA HIS A 41 5.27 -3.97 -0.71
C HIS A 41 4.08 -4.77 -1.21
N THR A 42 3.88 -4.70 -2.52
CA THR A 42 3.16 -5.67 -3.33
C THR A 42 4.11 -6.25 -4.36
N VAL A 43 4.23 -7.57 -4.38
CA VAL A 43 4.96 -8.27 -5.43
C VAL A 43 4.04 -8.52 -6.63
N TYR A 44 4.50 -8.18 -7.84
CA TYR A 44 3.80 -8.54 -9.09
C TYR A 44 4.61 -9.60 -9.84
N ILE A 45 3.97 -10.72 -10.17
CA ILE A 45 4.58 -11.86 -10.88
C ILE A 45 3.62 -12.31 -11.97
N SER A 46 4.13 -12.62 -13.16
CA SER A 46 3.31 -13.22 -14.22
C SER A 46 2.56 -14.45 -13.72
N ALA A 47 1.24 -14.50 -13.95
CA ALA A 47 0.43 -15.65 -13.58
C ALA A 47 0.84 -16.95 -14.30
N ALA A 48 1.58 -16.85 -15.41
CA ALA A 48 2.13 -18.00 -16.11
C ALA A 48 3.34 -18.64 -15.38
N GLU A 49 4.03 -17.87 -14.54
CA GLU A 49 5.27 -18.26 -13.86
C GLU A 49 5.04 -18.62 -12.39
N ALA A 50 3.91 -18.21 -11.82
CA ALA A 50 3.60 -18.43 -10.43
C ALA A 50 3.17 -19.87 -10.13
N GLY A 51 3.54 -20.35 -8.95
CA GLY A 51 3.18 -21.65 -8.43
C GLY A 51 3.38 -21.77 -6.92
N PRO A 52 3.15 -22.96 -6.34
CA PRO A 52 3.20 -23.15 -4.90
C PRO A 52 4.55 -22.82 -4.24
N ALA A 53 5.66 -22.91 -5.00
CA ALA A 53 7.01 -22.64 -4.49
C ALA A 53 7.45 -21.18 -4.60
N THR A 54 6.66 -20.31 -5.25
CA THR A 54 7.08 -18.95 -5.65
C THR A 54 7.60 -18.11 -4.48
N VAL A 55 6.97 -18.17 -3.30
CA VAL A 55 7.40 -17.41 -2.12
C VAL A 55 8.79 -17.85 -1.64
N ILE A 56 9.04 -19.16 -1.61
CA ILE A 56 10.32 -19.74 -1.16
C ILE A 56 11.41 -19.43 -2.19
N GLU A 57 11.11 -19.58 -3.48
CA GLU A 57 12.06 -19.31 -4.57
C GLU A 57 12.47 -17.83 -4.60
N TRP A 58 11.53 -16.91 -4.41
CA TRP A 58 11.82 -15.47 -4.33
C TRP A 58 12.66 -15.12 -3.10
N GLY A 59 12.35 -15.70 -1.93
CA GLY A 59 13.16 -15.52 -0.72
C GLY A 59 14.59 -16.02 -0.90
N ALA A 60 14.76 -17.22 -1.48
CA ALA A 60 16.06 -17.81 -1.76
C ALA A 60 16.89 -16.97 -2.75
N ALA A 61 16.29 -16.50 -3.85
CA ALA A 61 16.97 -15.65 -4.82
C ALA A 61 17.38 -14.28 -4.22
N ALA A 62 16.57 -13.72 -3.32
CA ALA A 62 16.92 -12.50 -2.60
C ALA A 62 18.10 -12.70 -1.63
N LEU A 63 18.15 -13.85 -0.94
CA LEU A 63 19.27 -14.24 -0.07
C LEU A 63 20.56 -14.43 -0.87
N GLU A 64 20.48 -15.10 -2.02
CA GLU A 64 21.63 -15.28 -2.91
C GLU A 64 22.19 -13.93 -3.38
N LEU A 65 21.33 -12.96 -3.71
CA LEU A 65 21.77 -11.61 -4.06
C LEU A 65 22.51 -10.95 -2.89
N LEU A 66 21.99 -11.11 -1.67
CA LEU A 66 22.58 -10.55 -0.46
C LEU A 66 23.96 -11.17 -0.17
N ASP A 67 24.11 -12.49 -0.37
CA ASP A 67 25.38 -13.21 -0.21
C ASP A 67 26.42 -12.86 -1.29
N ARG A 68 25.96 -12.56 -2.51
CA ARG A 68 26.82 -12.20 -3.64
C ARG A 68 27.31 -10.75 -3.60
N GLN A 69 26.62 -9.86 -2.89
CA GLN A 69 26.92 -8.42 -2.84
C GLN A 69 27.09 -7.89 -1.39
N PRO A 70 27.88 -8.55 -0.54
CA PRO A 70 27.92 -8.24 0.90
C PRO A 70 28.41 -6.83 1.19
N GLU A 71 29.40 -6.35 0.43
CA GLU A 71 29.96 -5.00 0.59
C GLU A 71 28.92 -3.92 0.28
N VAL A 72 28.17 -4.07 -0.82
CA VAL A 72 27.13 -3.11 -1.21
C VAL A 72 26.01 -3.07 -0.17
N PHE A 73 25.60 -4.22 0.39
CA PHE A 73 24.57 -4.23 1.42
C PHE A 73 25.06 -3.67 2.76
N ALA A 74 26.32 -3.90 3.13
CA ALA A 74 26.94 -3.31 4.33
C ALA A 74 27.10 -1.78 4.24
N GLU A 75 27.21 -1.21 3.03
CA GLU A 75 27.15 0.24 2.82
C GLU A 75 25.75 0.82 3.08
N LEU A 76 24.70 0.03 2.85
CA LEU A 76 23.30 0.50 2.87
C LEU A 76 22.60 0.32 4.23
N GLY A 77 23.09 -0.59 5.08
CA GLY A 77 22.57 -0.76 6.43
C GLY A 77 23.52 -1.51 7.35
N ASP A 78 23.25 -1.45 8.66
CA ASP A 78 24.09 -2.07 9.67
C ASP A 78 23.90 -3.59 9.77
N GLU A 79 24.84 -4.25 10.46
CA GLU A 79 24.88 -5.71 10.63
C GLU A 79 23.62 -6.26 11.32
N THR A 80 23.02 -5.51 12.25
CA THR A 80 21.82 -5.93 12.97
C THR A 80 20.63 -5.97 12.03
N VAL A 81 20.42 -4.90 11.26
CA VAL A 81 19.32 -4.83 10.28
C VAL A 81 19.52 -5.87 9.17
N LEU A 82 20.74 -6.08 8.69
CA LEU A 82 21.02 -7.12 7.69
C LEU A 82 20.70 -8.53 8.20
N ALA A 83 20.98 -8.84 9.47
CA ALA A 83 20.59 -10.10 10.09
C ALA A 83 19.06 -10.26 10.14
N MET A 84 18.33 -9.20 10.50
CA MET A 84 16.86 -9.20 10.48
C MET A 84 16.30 -9.39 9.07
N VAL A 85 16.87 -8.73 8.06
CA VAL A 85 16.47 -8.89 6.66
C VAL A 85 16.67 -10.33 6.21
N ARG A 86 17.82 -10.95 6.52
CA ARG A 86 18.06 -12.37 6.19
C ARG A 86 16.99 -13.27 6.81
N GLU A 87 16.62 -13.04 8.06
CA GLU A 87 15.58 -13.84 8.71
C GLU A 87 14.20 -13.62 8.09
N ARG A 88 13.86 -12.36 7.77
CA ARG A 88 12.62 -12.02 7.08
C ARG A 88 12.53 -12.69 5.71
N LEU A 89 13.62 -12.70 4.95
CA LEU A 89 13.67 -13.35 3.62
C LEU A 89 13.50 -14.88 3.69
N ARG A 90 13.86 -15.52 4.82
CA ARG A 90 13.67 -16.96 5.02
C ARG A 90 12.24 -17.31 5.42
N THR A 91 11.62 -16.49 6.26
CA THR A 91 10.38 -16.84 6.96
C THR A 91 9.14 -16.22 6.33
N ALA A 92 9.23 -14.98 5.86
CA ALA A 92 8.12 -14.23 5.29
C ALA A 92 8.63 -13.19 4.27
N PRO A 93 9.25 -13.63 3.16
CA PRO A 93 9.88 -12.73 2.19
C PRO A 93 8.88 -11.79 1.49
N ILE A 94 7.64 -12.24 1.30
CA ILE A 94 6.60 -11.51 0.56
C ILE A 94 5.46 -11.12 1.51
N ALA A 95 5.25 -9.81 1.70
CA ALA A 95 4.17 -9.27 2.53
C ALA A 95 2.80 -9.28 1.83
N ASP A 96 2.79 -9.07 0.51
CA ASP A 96 1.58 -9.08 -0.32
C ASP A 96 1.94 -9.39 -1.79
N LEU A 97 1.07 -10.13 -2.52
CA LEU A 97 1.36 -10.71 -3.83
C LEU A 97 0.18 -10.65 -4.81
N ARG A 98 0.40 -10.15 -6.03
CA ARG A 98 -0.58 -10.09 -7.13
C ARG A 98 -0.04 -10.92 -8.30
N LEU A 99 -0.77 -11.98 -8.65
CA LEU A 99 -0.53 -12.73 -9.88
C LEU A 99 -1.05 -11.93 -11.07
N ASP A 100 -0.15 -11.55 -11.95
CA ASP A 100 -0.42 -10.62 -13.03
C ASP A 100 -0.99 -11.36 -14.24
N PHE A 101 -2.18 -10.96 -14.67
CA PHE A 101 -2.81 -11.35 -15.94
C PHE A 101 -2.75 -10.23 -16.98
N GLU A 102 -2.04 -9.14 -16.69
CA GLU A 102 -2.02 -7.94 -17.51
C GLU A 102 -0.69 -7.78 -18.26
N ASP A 103 0.07 -6.69 -18.07
CA ASP A 103 1.23 -6.38 -18.91
C ASP A 103 2.38 -7.37 -18.74
N GLY A 104 2.66 -7.83 -17.50
CA GLY A 104 3.68 -8.85 -17.22
C GLY A 104 3.28 -10.25 -17.66
N TYR A 105 1.98 -10.47 -17.85
CA TYR A 105 1.45 -11.69 -18.46
C TYR A 105 1.57 -11.61 -19.98
N GLY A 106 1.07 -10.55 -20.60
CA GLY A 106 0.90 -10.42 -22.04
C GLY A 106 -0.41 -11.02 -22.56
N ARG A 107 -0.50 -11.22 -23.88
CA ARG A 107 -1.67 -11.79 -24.57
C ARG A 107 -1.46 -13.28 -24.86
N ARG A 108 -2.43 -14.10 -24.48
CA ARG A 108 -2.47 -15.54 -24.78
C ARG A 108 -3.83 -15.93 -25.34
N ALA A 109 -3.93 -17.13 -25.90
CA ALA A 109 -5.21 -17.73 -26.27
C ALA A 109 -6.07 -17.93 -25.03
N ASP A 110 -7.40 -17.88 -25.22
CA ASP A 110 -8.35 -17.92 -24.10
C ASP A 110 -8.21 -19.21 -23.29
N GLU A 111 -7.95 -20.34 -23.94
CA GLU A 111 -7.80 -21.64 -23.28
C GLU A 111 -6.57 -21.69 -22.38
N ILE A 112 -5.49 -20.99 -22.76
CA ILE A 112 -4.27 -20.91 -21.96
C ILE A 112 -4.51 -20.03 -20.73
N GLU A 113 -5.13 -18.87 -20.92
CA GLU A 113 -5.43 -17.97 -19.81
C GLU A 113 -6.47 -18.56 -18.86
N ASP A 114 -7.44 -19.33 -19.36
CA ASP A 114 -8.39 -20.08 -18.52
C ASP A 114 -7.65 -21.11 -17.64
N ALA A 115 -6.73 -21.88 -18.23
CA ALA A 115 -5.93 -22.84 -17.47
C ALA A 115 -5.04 -22.16 -16.43
N ASP A 116 -4.46 -20.99 -16.74
CA ASP A 116 -3.62 -20.22 -15.83
C ASP A 116 -4.46 -19.59 -14.70
N ALA A 117 -5.67 -19.11 -14.99
CA ALA A 117 -6.61 -18.57 -14.01
C ALA A 117 -7.02 -19.61 -12.95
N LEU A 118 -7.33 -20.83 -13.38
CA LEU A 118 -7.64 -21.94 -12.46
C LEU A 118 -6.44 -22.25 -11.55
N ARG A 119 -5.24 -22.39 -12.13
CA ARG A 119 -4.01 -22.65 -11.36
C ARG A 119 -3.65 -21.50 -10.42
N ALA A 120 -3.90 -20.26 -10.82
CA ALA A 120 -3.71 -19.09 -9.99
C ALA A 120 -4.61 -19.13 -8.74
N GLY A 121 -5.88 -19.51 -8.90
CA GLY A 121 -6.79 -19.73 -7.77
C GLY A 121 -6.27 -20.78 -6.78
N ASP A 122 -5.83 -21.93 -7.29
CA ASP A 122 -5.25 -23.01 -6.46
C ASP A 122 -3.97 -22.56 -5.76
N THR A 123 -3.10 -21.85 -6.49
CA THR A 123 -1.84 -21.33 -5.95
C THR A 123 -2.12 -20.37 -4.80
N LEU A 124 -2.98 -19.36 -5.01
CA LEU A 124 -3.31 -18.36 -3.98
C LEU A 124 -3.86 -18.98 -2.70
N ARG A 125 -4.71 -20.02 -2.80
CA ARG A 125 -5.21 -20.76 -1.63
C ARG A 125 -4.10 -21.50 -0.87
N GLY A 126 -3.03 -21.90 -1.55
CA GLY A 126 -1.90 -22.64 -0.97
C GLY A 126 -0.72 -21.80 -0.48
N LEU A 127 -0.64 -20.51 -0.82
CA LEU A 127 0.54 -19.67 -0.53
C LEU A 127 0.69 -19.26 0.93
N GLY A 128 -0.41 -19.21 1.70
CA GLY A 128 -0.37 -18.81 3.12
C GLY A 128 0.02 -17.35 3.38
N ILE A 129 -0.06 -16.47 2.38
CA ILE A 129 0.19 -15.02 2.52
C ILE A 129 -1.10 -14.33 3.00
N GLY A 130 -1.01 -13.41 3.96
CA GLY A 130 -2.17 -12.73 4.55
C GLY A 130 -2.94 -11.79 3.61
N SER A 131 -2.29 -11.30 2.55
CA SER A 131 -2.89 -10.50 1.48
C SER A 131 -2.34 -10.97 0.14
N SER A 132 -3.20 -11.47 -0.73
CA SER A 132 -2.78 -11.93 -2.06
C SER A 132 -3.93 -11.89 -3.05
N GLY A 133 -3.64 -11.94 -4.33
CA GLY A 133 -4.67 -12.08 -5.35
C GLY A 133 -4.13 -11.87 -6.74
N ILE A 134 -4.86 -11.16 -7.60
CA ILE A 134 -4.50 -11.03 -9.01
C ILE A 134 -4.56 -9.58 -9.48
N ARG A 135 -3.77 -9.25 -10.50
CA ARG A 135 -4.05 -8.09 -11.35
C ARG A 135 -4.75 -8.57 -12.61
N ILE A 136 -6.01 -8.18 -12.78
CA ILE A 136 -6.77 -8.50 -13.98
C ILE A 136 -6.35 -7.61 -15.15
N LYS A 137 -6.80 -7.92 -16.36
CA LYS A 137 -6.75 -6.95 -17.47
C LYS A 137 -7.68 -5.75 -17.20
N GLY A 138 -7.39 -4.61 -17.81
CA GLY A 138 -8.22 -3.41 -17.67
C GLY A 138 -9.67 -3.60 -18.14
N LEU A 139 -10.58 -2.71 -17.72
CA LEU A 139 -12.01 -2.78 -18.09
C LEU A 139 -12.34 -2.09 -19.43
N THR A 140 -11.43 -2.20 -20.39
CA THR A 140 -11.61 -1.63 -21.74
C THR A 140 -12.67 -2.40 -22.52
N ALA A 141 -13.12 -1.89 -23.67
CA ALA A 141 -14.04 -2.63 -24.54
C ALA A 141 -13.44 -3.95 -25.04
N ALA A 142 -12.12 -3.98 -25.28
CA ALA A 142 -11.41 -5.16 -25.76
C ALA A 142 -11.21 -6.21 -24.65
N ASP A 143 -11.04 -5.77 -23.41
CA ASP A 143 -10.55 -6.64 -22.34
C ASP A 143 -11.60 -7.08 -21.33
N ARG A 144 -12.66 -6.28 -21.13
CA ARG A 144 -13.61 -6.49 -20.02
C ARG A 144 -14.17 -7.90 -19.91
N ARG A 145 -14.49 -8.57 -21.03
CA ARG A 145 -15.04 -9.94 -21.01
C ARG A 145 -13.99 -10.95 -20.54
N ARG A 146 -12.76 -10.81 -21.04
CA ARG A 146 -11.61 -11.63 -20.63
C ARG A 146 -11.27 -11.39 -19.16
N SER A 147 -11.28 -10.14 -18.69
CA SER A 147 -11.03 -9.80 -17.29
C SER A 147 -12.03 -10.45 -16.34
N VAL A 148 -13.33 -10.38 -16.68
CA VAL A 148 -14.39 -11.01 -15.87
C VAL A 148 -14.21 -12.53 -15.86
N ARG A 149 -13.98 -13.16 -17.01
CA ARG A 149 -13.75 -14.60 -17.13
C ARG A 149 -12.57 -15.08 -16.28
N THR A 150 -11.45 -14.35 -16.32
CA THR A 150 -10.27 -14.67 -15.53
C THR A 150 -10.56 -14.58 -14.03
N LEU A 151 -11.32 -13.58 -13.59
CA LEU A 151 -11.71 -13.45 -12.18
C LEU A 151 -12.67 -14.56 -11.73
N GLU A 152 -13.66 -14.92 -12.55
CA GLU A 152 -14.56 -16.06 -12.29
C GLU A 152 -13.76 -17.35 -12.05
N LEU A 153 -12.81 -17.65 -12.94
CA LEU A 153 -12.01 -18.88 -12.86
C LEU A 153 -11.07 -18.94 -11.67
N VAL A 154 -10.47 -17.80 -11.29
CA VAL A 154 -9.64 -17.73 -10.07
C VAL A 154 -10.47 -18.04 -8.82
N LEU A 155 -11.74 -17.62 -8.80
CA LEU A 155 -12.64 -17.76 -7.66
C LEU A 155 -13.47 -19.06 -7.66
N ASP A 156 -13.48 -19.83 -8.75
CA ASP A 156 -14.31 -21.04 -8.92
C ASP A 156 -14.08 -22.10 -7.82
N GLY A 157 -12.82 -22.26 -7.38
CA GLY A 157 -12.44 -23.13 -6.26
C GLY A 157 -12.62 -22.52 -4.86
N GLY A 158 -13.30 -21.38 -4.75
CA GLY A 158 -13.49 -20.61 -3.52
C GLY A 158 -12.52 -19.43 -3.40
N VAL A 159 -12.97 -18.37 -2.70
CA VAL A 159 -12.21 -17.13 -2.53
C VAL A 159 -11.00 -17.36 -1.61
N PRO A 160 -9.76 -17.09 -2.06
CA PRO A 160 -8.59 -17.15 -1.19
C PRO A 160 -8.71 -16.23 0.03
N ALA A 161 -8.11 -16.62 1.16
CA ALA A 161 -8.05 -15.76 2.33
C ALA A 161 -7.28 -14.47 2.01
N GLY A 162 -7.83 -13.32 2.40
CA GLY A 162 -7.22 -12.03 2.09
C GLY A 162 -7.21 -11.68 0.60
N PHE A 163 -8.08 -12.32 -0.21
CA PHE A 163 -8.14 -12.06 -1.65
C PHE A 163 -8.47 -10.61 -1.98
N VAL A 164 -7.66 -10.02 -2.86
CA VAL A 164 -7.88 -8.70 -3.45
C VAL A 164 -7.48 -8.74 -4.92
N PHE A 165 -8.22 -8.03 -5.77
CA PHE A 165 -7.82 -7.89 -7.18
C PHE A 165 -7.52 -6.44 -7.55
N THR A 166 -6.48 -6.24 -8.34
CA THR A 166 -6.10 -4.91 -8.84
C THR A 166 -6.73 -4.67 -10.21
N VAL A 167 -7.44 -3.55 -10.36
CA VAL A 167 -8.00 -3.08 -11.64
C VAL A 167 -7.03 -2.07 -12.25
N PRO A 168 -6.38 -2.41 -13.38
CA PRO A 168 -5.44 -1.50 -14.01
C PRO A 168 -6.11 -0.48 -14.93
N LYS A 169 -5.32 0.49 -15.37
CA LYS A 169 -5.65 1.45 -16.43
C LYS A 169 -6.96 2.18 -16.15
N LEU A 170 -7.16 2.62 -14.90
CA LEU A 170 -8.28 3.49 -14.54
C LEU A 170 -8.14 4.82 -15.29
N ARG A 171 -9.22 5.25 -15.95
CA ARG A 171 -9.28 6.50 -16.72
C ARG A 171 -10.51 7.34 -16.41
N ALA A 172 -11.56 6.73 -15.85
CA ALA A 172 -12.81 7.37 -15.49
C ALA A 172 -13.36 6.76 -14.20
N ALA A 173 -13.93 7.58 -13.32
CA ALA A 173 -14.42 7.13 -12.02
C ALA A 173 -15.59 6.12 -12.14
N GLU A 174 -16.36 6.21 -13.22
CA GLU A 174 -17.46 5.30 -13.56
C GLU A 174 -17.01 3.85 -13.77
N GLN A 175 -15.73 3.63 -14.10
CA GLN A 175 -15.18 2.28 -14.15
C GLN A 175 -15.18 1.62 -12.78
N VAL A 176 -15.11 2.40 -11.69
CA VAL A 176 -15.21 1.88 -10.32
C VAL A 176 -16.61 1.38 -10.00
N THR A 177 -17.65 2.09 -10.43
CA THR A 177 -19.04 1.62 -10.30
C THR A 177 -19.23 0.26 -10.99
N ALA A 178 -18.64 0.09 -12.17
CA ALA A 178 -18.66 -1.21 -12.85
C ALA A 178 -17.89 -2.30 -12.06
N THR A 179 -16.78 -1.95 -11.42
CA THR A 179 -16.05 -2.87 -10.54
C THR A 179 -16.87 -3.26 -9.30
N VAL A 180 -17.62 -2.33 -8.70
CA VAL A 180 -18.54 -2.63 -7.59
C VAL A 180 -19.60 -3.63 -8.03
N TRP A 181 -20.24 -3.41 -9.19
CA TRP A 181 -21.22 -4.36 -9.73
C TRP A 181 -20.62 -5.74 -10.03
N LEU A 182 -19.36 -5.79 -10.48
CA LEU A 182 -18.65 -7.05 -10.67
C LEU A 182 -18.45 -7.78 -9.33
N CYS A 183 -18.02 -7.07 -8.28
CA CYS A 183 -17.92 -7.65 -6.94
C CYS A 183 -19.27 -8.19 -6.46
N GLU A 184 -20.35 -7.42 -6.58
CA GLU A 184 -21.70 -7.84 -6.16
C GLU A 184 -22.17 -9.09 -6.91
N ALA A 185 -21.96 -9.14 -8.23
CA ALA A 185 -22.34 -10.27 -9.06
C ALA A 185 -21.55 -11.54 -8.68
N LEU A 186 -20.24 -11.41 -8.43
CA LEU A 186 -19.41 -12.54 -7.99
C LEU A 186 -19.77 -12.98 -6.57
N GLU A 187 -20.01 -12.05 -5.65
CA GLU A 187 -20.48 -12.37 -4.30
C GLU A 187 -21.79 -13.16 -4.34
N GLN A 188 -22.74 -12.72 -5.17
CA GLN A 188 -23.99 -13.44 -5.38
C GLN A 188 -23.75 -14.84 -5.98
N ALA A 189 -22.90 -14.95 -7.01
CA ALA A 189 -22.61 -16.22 -7.67
C ALA A 189 -21.94 -17.25 -6.74
N HIS A 190 -21.10 -16.79 -5.82
CA HIS A 190 -20.38 -17.63 -4.87
C HIS A 190 -21.04 -17.73 -3.48
N GLY A 191 -22.21 -17.11 -3.28
CA GLY A 191 -22.92 -17.12 -1.99
C GLY A 191 -22.16 -16.42 -0.85
N LEU A 192 -21.38 -15.39 -1.17
CA LEU A 192 -20.56 -14.65 -0.22
C LEU A 192 -21.38 -13.52 0.43
N PRO A 193 -21.08 -13.13 1.69
CA PRO A 193 -21.61 -11.92 2.27
C PRO A 193 -21.29 -10.68 1.41
N VAL A 194 -22.23 -9.73 1.38
CA VAL A 194 -22.03 -8.44 0.69
C VAL A 194 -20.79 -7.73 1.26
N GLY A 195 -19.93 -7.26 0.36
CA GLY A 195 -18.74 -6.49 0.74
C GLY A 195 -17.49 -7.33 0.99
N THR A 196 -17.57 -8.67 0.81
CA THR A 196 -16.45 -9.61 0.94
C THR A 196 -15.34 -9.31 -0.06
N LEU A 197 -15.66 -9.13 -1.34
CA LEU A 197 -14.68 -8.88 -2.39
C LEU A 197 -14.22 -7.41 -2.35
N LYS A 198 -12.91 -7.25 -2.20
CA LYS A 198 -12.20 -5.98 -2.22
C LYS A 198 -11.34 -5.86 -3.48
N PHE A 199 -11.07 -4.63 -3.88
CA PHE A 199 -10.21 -4.34 -5.03
C PHE A 199 -9.28 -3.18 -4.77
N GLU A 200 -8.30 -3.04 -5.65
CA GLU A 200 -7.36 -1.92 -5.68
C GLU A 200 -7.34 -1.30 -7.07
N LEU A 201 -6.94 -0.04 -7.15
CA LEU A 201 -6.92 0.70 -8.40
C LEU A 201 -5.49 1.04 -8.80
N GLN A 202 -5.08 0.65 -10.00
CA GLN A 202 -3.84 1.14 -10.59
C GLN A 202 -4.07 2.52 -11.18
N ILE A 203 -3.38 3.51 -10.63
CA ILE A 203 -3.42 4.90 -11.04
C ILE A 203 -2.25 5.17 -11.96
N GLU A 204 -2.51 5.07 -13.26
CA GLU A 204 -1.46 5.10 -14.29
C GLU A 204 -1.84 5.88 -15.55
N SER A 205 -2.92 6.64 -15.47
CA SER A 205 -3.34 7.56 -16.52
C SER A 205 -3.49 8.96 -15.93
N PRO A 206 -3.08 10.03 -16.63
CA PRO A 206 -3.26 11.41 -16.16
C PRO A 206 -4.72 11.73 -15.79
N GLN A 207 -5.68 11.13 -16.50
CA GLN A 207 -7.11 11.32 -16.25
C GLN A 207 -7.57 10.72 -14.91
N ALA A 208 -6.85 9.74 -14.36
CA ALA A 208 -7.11 9.22 -13.02
C ALA A 208 -6.58 10.14 -11.91
N ILE A 209 -5.68 11.07 -12.24
CA ILE A 209 -5.20 12.11 -11.32
C ILE A 209 -6.10 13.35 -11.42
N VAL A 210 -6.25 13.91 -12.62
CA VAL A 210 -7.07 15.10 -12.88
C VAL A 210 -8.05 14.82 -14.02
N GLY A 211 -9.35 14.90 -13.71
CA GLY A 211 -10.43 14.76 -14.67
C GLY A 211 -10.53 15.96 -15.61
N ALA A 212 -11.28 15.81 -16.70
CA ALA A 212 -11.48 16.89 -17.68
C ALA A 212 -12.18 18.14 -17.10
N ASP A 213 -12.90 17.99 -15.98
CA ASP A 213 -13.55 19.04 -15.21
C ASP A 213 -12.64 19.67 -14.14
N GLY A 214 -11.37 19.25 -14.06
CA GLY A 214 -10.40 19.70 -13.06
C GLY A 214 -10.53 19.00 -11.70
N THR A 215 -11.44 18.04 -11.56
CA THR A 215 -11.60 17.30 -10.29
C THR A 215 -10.52 16.23 -10.11
N ALA A 216 -10.21 15.89 -8.85
CA ALA A 216 -9.34 14.76 -8.56
C ALA A 216 -10.09 13.44 -8.79
N THR A 217 -9.88 12.79 -9.93
CA THR A 217 -10.61 11.57 -10.31
C THR A 217 -10.40 10.45 -9.29
N ALA A 218 -9.21 10.32 -8.72
CA ALA A 218 -8.91 9.35 -7.66
C ALA A 218 -9.82 9.52 -6.42
N ALA A 219 -10.14 10.76 -6.03
CA ALA A 219 -11.03 11.02 -4.89
C ALA A 219 -12.47 10.57 -5.21
N ARG A 220 -12.95 10.85 -6.43
CA ARG A 220 -14.26 10.38 -6.91
C ARG A 220 -14.31 8.86 -7.01
N ALA A 221 -13.23 8.24 -7.46
CA ALA A 221 -13.09 6.80 -7.56
C ALA A 221 -13.20 6.11 -6.18
N ILE A 222 -12.58 6.68 -5.14
CA ILE A 222 -12.71 6.17 -3.77
C ILE A 222 -14.16 6.25 -3.27
N ASP A 223 -14.83 7.40 -3.46
CA ASP A 223 -16.24 7.59 -3.04
C ASP A 223 -17.17 6.58 -3.74
N LEU A 224 -16.98 6.34 -5.04
CA LEU A 224 -17.77 5.37 -5.82
C LEU A 224 -17.45 3.91 -5.52
N ALA A 225 -16.36 3.62 -4.78
CA ALA A 225 -15.97 2.26 -4.46
C ALA A 225 -16.80 1.62 -3.33
N ASP A 226 -17.64 2.39 -2.64
CA ASP A 226 -18.54 1.91 -1.58
C ASP A 226 -17.81 1.04 -0.54
N GLY A 227 -16.64 1.52 -0.07
CA GLY A 227 -15.83 0.82 0.92
C GLY A 227 -15.16 -0.49 0.44
N ARG A 228 -15.15 -0.76 -0.88
CA ARG A 228 -14.49 -1.94 -1.48
C ARG A 228 -13.07 -1.68 -1.97
N CYS A 229 -12.73 -0.43 -2.29
CA CYS A 229 -11.37 -0.05 -2.67
C CYS A 229 -10.47 -0.04 -1.43
N THR A 230 -9.38 -0.81 -1.45
CA THR A 230 -8.43 -0.89 -0.31
C THR A 230 -7.11 -0.17 -0.59
N GLY A 231 -6.78 0.06 -1.86
CA GLY A 231 -5.48 0.62 -2.23
C GLY A 231 -5.48 1.33 -3.58
N LEU A 232 -4.66 2.37 -3.69
CA LEU A 232 -4.30 3.04 -4.94
C LEU A 232 -2.82 2.76 -5.24
N HIS A 233 -2.55 2.19 -6.40
CA HIS A 233 -1.22 1.77 -6.81
C HIS A 233 -0.70 2.67 -7.94
N TYR A 234 0.41 3.37 -7.73
CA TYR A 234 0.96 4.27 -8.75
C TYR A 234 1.65 3.47 -9.88
N GLY A 235 1.15 3.59 -11.11
CA GLY A 235 1.76 2.97 -12.29
C GLY A 235 2.81 3.87 -12.94
N THR A 236 4.07 3.73 -12.52
CA THR A 236 5.18 4.63 -12.88
C THR A 236 5.33 4.89 -14.37
N TYR A 237 5.37 3.83 -15.16
CA TYR A 237 5.82 3.89 -16.55
C TYR A 237 4.69 4.29 -17.48
N ASP A 238 3.52 3.68 -17.34
CA ASP A 238 2.31 4.08 -18.07
C ASP A 238 1.94 5.55 -17.81
N TYR A 239 1.98 5.98 -16.54
CA TYR A 239 1.68 7.37 -16.18
C TYR A 239 2.68 8.35 -16.81
N SER A 240 3.99 8.12 -16.60
CA SER A 240 5.01 9.05 -17.07
C SER A 240 5.11 9.08 -18.60
N ALA A 241 4.91 7.93 -19.27
CA ALA A 241 4.78 7.87 -20.72
C ALA A 241 3.57 8.68 -21.22
N ALA A 242 2.41 8.55 -20.57
CA ALA A 242 1.21 9.32 -20.91
C ALA A 242 1.37 10.83 -20.65
N CYS A 243 2.24 11.23 -19.72
CA CYS A 243 2.67 12.62 -19.52
C CYS A 243 3.70 13.11 -20.54
N GLY A 244 4.14 12.28 -21.50
CA GLY A 244 5.13 12.63 -22.51
C GLY A 244 6.58 12.62 -22.01
N ILE A 245 6.87 11.97 -20.87
CA ILE A 245 8.23 11.83 -20.36
C ILE A 245 9.00 10.81 -21.21
N ALA A 246 10.14 11.23 -21.76
CA ALA A 246 11.01 10.38 -22.55
C ALA A 246 11.44 9.14 -21.75
N PRO A 247 11.54 7.94 -22.36
CA PRO A 247 11.83 6.70 -21.65
C PRO A 247 13.04 6.76 -20.70
N GLN A 248 14.13 7.42 -21.10
CA GLN A 248 15.35 7.55 -20.30
C GLN A 248 15.19 8.43 -19.05
N GLN A 249 14.11 9.23 -18.99
CA GLN A 249 13.79 10.13 -17.88
C GLN A 249 12.66 9.58 -16.99
N GLN A 250 12.04 8.45 -17.36
CA GLN A 250 10.98 7.84 -16.56
C GLN A 250 11.57 7.23 -15.27
N ALA A 251 11.11 7.73 -14.13
CA ALA A 251 11.56 7.28 -12.82
C ALA A 251 10.50 7.54 -11.75
N LEU A 252 10.56 6.76 -10.66
CA LEU A 252 9.71 6.91 -9.48
C LEU A 252 9.84 8.28 -8.81
N ASP A 253 11.00 8.92 -8.92
CA ASP A 253 11.34 10.21 -8.33
C ASP A 253 11.30 11.37 -9.32
N HIS A 254 10.71 11.18 -10.50
CA HIS A 254 10.46 12.25 -11.46
C HIS A 254 9.34 13.19 -10.95
N ALA A 255 9.42 14.49 -11.28
CA ALA A 255 8.47 15.50 -10.79
C ALA A 255 7.00 15.22 -11.16
N VAL A 256 6.72 14.66 -12.34
CA VAL A 256 5.35 14.25 -12.71
C VAL A 256 4.82 13.12 -11.82
N ALA A 257 5.70 12.20 -11.39
CA ALA A 257 5.34 11.13 -10.46
C ALA A 257 5.05 11.71 -9.08
N ASP A 258 5.86 12.67 -8.62
CA ASP A 258 5.62 13.37 -7.36
C ASP A 258 4.26 14.08 -7.34
N HIS A 259 3.89 14.75 -8.43
CA HIS A 259 2.57 15.38 -8.54
C HIS A 259 1.43 14.36 -8.42
N ALA A 260 1.49 13.28 -9.19
CA ALA A 260 0.48 12.22 -9.17
C ALA A 260 0.31 11.62 -7.77
N LYS A 261 1.44 11.23 -7.16
CA LYS A 261 1.46 10.62 -5.84
C LYS A 261 0.94 11.55 -4.75
N ALA A 262 1.26 12.85 -4.82
CA ALA A 262 0.74 13.85 -3.88
C ALA A 262 -0.79 13.98 -3.98
N VAL A 263 -1.35 13.97 -5.20
CA VAL A 263 -2.80 13.98 -5.41
C VAL A 263 -3.43 12.69 -4.88
N MET A 264 -2.83 11.53 -5.15
CA MET A 264 -3.29 10.24 -4.61
C MET A 264 -3.27 10.23 -3.08
N GLN A 265 -2.20 10.71 -2.46
CA GLN A 265 -2.05 10.80 -1.00
C GLN A 265 -3.13 11.70 -0.39
N ALA A 266 -3.36 12.88 -0.97
CA ALA A 266 -4.41 13.79 -0.51
C ALA A 266 -5.81 13.22 -0.70
N ALA A 267 -6.06 12.49 -1.79
CA ALA A 267 -7.34 11.84 -2.06
C ALA A 267 -7.63 10.68 -1.10
N ALA A 268 -6.61 9.90 -0.73
CA ALA A 268 -6.75 8.70 0.09
C ALA A 268 -6.68 8.97 1.60
N ALA A 269 -6.08 10.09 2.03
CA ALA A 269 -5.90 10.40 3.44
C ALA A 269 -7.22 10.31 4.23
N GLN A 270 -7.18 9.59 5.35
CA GLN A 270 -8.31 9.36 6.26
C GLN A 270 -9.49 8.56 5.66
N THR A 271 -9.41 8.08 4.42
CA THR A 271 -10.50 7.28 3.80
C THR A 271 -10.42 5.77 4.12
N GLY A 272 -9.31 5.32 4.72
CA GLY A 272 -8.98 3.90 4.89
C GLY A 272 -8.34 3.27 3.66
N VAL A 273 -8.29 3.98 2.52
CA VAL A 273 -7.59 3.53 1.31
C VAL A 273 -6.09 3.80 1.45
N TRP A 274 -5.29 2.78 1.19
CA TRP A 274 -3.83 2.92 1.21
C TRP A 274 -3.28 3.40 -0.12
N ILE A 275 -2.08 3.95 -0.10
CA ILE A 275 -1.34 4.30 -1.30
C ILE A 275 -0.09 3.44 -1.38
N ALA A 276 0.15 2.88 -2.56
CA ALA A 276 1.36 2.14 -2.89
C ALA A 276 2.12 2.89 -3.99
N ASP A 277 3.41 3.15 -3.72
CA ASP A 277 4.32 3.62 -4.75
C ASP A 277 4.53 2.52 -5.83
N GLY A 278 4.94 2.90 -7.03
CA GLY A 278 5.22 1.97 -8.12
C GLY A 278 6.55 1.23 -7.95
N SER A 279 7.03 0.65 -9.05
CA SER A 279 8.33 -0.03 -9.10
C SER A 279 9.34 0.66 -10.03
N THR A 280 10.56 0.13 -10.02
CA THR A 280 11.62 0.40 -11.01
C THR A 280 11.78 -0.81 -11.93
N GLN A 281 11.96 -0.58 -13.23
CA GLN A 281 12.33 -1.59 -14.23
C GLN A 281 13.85 -1.87 -14.28
N VAL A 282 14.64 -1.18 -13.45
CA VAL A 282 16.09 -1.41 -13.32
C VAL A 282 16.31 -2.54 -12.32
N PHE A 283 16.40 -3.76 -12.82
CA PHE A 283 16.60 -4.97 -12.02
C PHE A 283 18.10 -5.25 -11.75
N PRO A 284 18.44 -5.93 -10.64
CA PRO A 284 19.81 -6.32 -10.31
C PRO A 284 20.26 -7.54 -11.11
N VAL A 285 20.36 -7.38 -12.43
CA VAL A 285 20.79 -8.39 -13.40
C VAL A 285 21.84 -7.80 -14.34
N GLY A 286 22.75 -8.65 -14.85
CA GLY A 286 23.81 -8.24 -15.78
C GLY A 286 25.19 -8.22 -15.12
N THR A 287 26.02 -7.25 -15.48
CA THR A 287 27.37 -7.08 -14.92
C THR A 287 27.32 -6.72 -13.44
N GLU A 288 28.41 -6.95 -12.72
CA GLU A 288 28.52 -6.60 -11.31
C GLU A 288 28.24 -5.11 -11.03
N GLU A 289 28.68 -4.23 -11.93
CA GLU A 289 28.39 -2.79 -11.86
C GLU A 289 26.88 -2.51 -12.02
N GLN A 290 26.21 -3.18 -12.96
CA GLN A 290 24.75 -3.04 -13.18
C GLN A 290 23.96 -3.53 -11.96
N VAL A 291 24.36 -4.67 -11.39
CA VAL A 291 23.76 -5.25 -10.18
C VAL A 291 23.91 -4.28 -9.01
N THR A 292 25.12 -3.81 -8.75
CA THR A 292 25.43 -2.83 -7.69
C THR A 292 24.64 -1.53 -7.87
N HIS A 293 24.57 -1.02 -9.10
CA HIS A 293 23.79 0.18 -9.41
C HIS A 293 22.30 -0.03 -9.12
N ALA A 294 21.72 -1.16 -9.55
CA ALA A 294 20.32 -1.47 -9.33
C ALA A 294 19.98 -1.60 -7.84
N ILE A 295 20.84 -2.26 -7.04
CA ILE A 295 20.68 -2.39 -5.58
C ILE A 295 20.62 -1.00 -4.93
N ARG A 296 21.64 -0.16 -5.16
CA ARG A 296 21.69 1.20 -4.59
C ARG A 296 20.50 2.05 -5.06
N ARG A 297 20.14 1.94 -6.34
CA ARG A 297 19.00 2.67 -6.92
C ARG A 297 17.69 2.29 -6.25
N HIS A 298 17.37 0.99 -6.16
CA HIS A 298 16.11 0.55 -5.59
C HIS A 298 16.03 0.90 -4.10
N HIS A 299 17.09 0.63 -3.32
CA HIS A 299 17.14 1.02 -1.91
C HIS A 299 16.85 2.52 -1.71
N ARG A 300 17.55 3.40 -2.45
CA ARG A 300 17.32 4.85 -2.39
C ARG A 300 15.87 5.25 -2.73
N LEU A 301 15.29 4.63 -3.76
CA LEU A 301 13.90 4.90 -4.16
C LEU A 301 12.90 4.47 -3.08
N VAL A 302 13.14 3.32 -2.43
CA VAL A 302 12.33 2.86 -1.29
C VAL A 302 12.47 3.79 -0.10
N THR A 303 13.70 4.17 0.28
CA THR A 303 13.93 5.12 1.38
C THR A 303 13.19 6.43 1.14
N ARG A 304 13.29 7.00 -0.07
CA ARG A 304 12.57 8.21 -0.46
C ARG A 304 11.05 8.05 -0.39
N SER A 305 10.53 6.89 -0.80
CA SER A 305 9.09 6.56 -0.71
C SER A 305 8.62 6.65 0.75
N LEU A 306 9.36 6.02 1.66
CA LEU A 306 9.07 6.01 3.10
C LEU A 306 9.12 7.42 3.71
N GLU A 307 10.15 8.20 3.38
CA GLU A 307 10.31 9.61 3.82
C GLU A 307 9.15 10.50 3.39
N ARG A 308 8.46 10.16 2.30
CA ARG A 308 7.31 10.91 1.79
C ARG A 308 5.95 10.35 2.22
N GLY A 309 5.93 9.34 3.09
CA GLY A 309 4.70 8.75 3.62
C GLY A 309 4.03 7.73 2.69
N TYR A 310 4.78 7.17 1.72
CA TYR A 310 4.32 6.04 0.91
C TYR A 310 4.98 4.77 1.46
N TYR A 311 4.27 4.10 2.36
CA TYR A 311 4.81 2.98 3.14
C TYR A 311 4.68 1.60 2.48
N GLN A 312 4.05 1.56 1.30
CA GLN A 312 3.95 0.39 0.44
C GLN A 312 4.52 0.75 -0.93
N GLY A 313 5.22 -0.16 -1.59
CA GLY A 313 5.68 0.00 -2.97
C GLY A 313 5.48 -1.27 -3.80
N TRP A 314 5.83 -1.25 -5.09
CA TRP A 314 5.80 -2.47 -5.91
C TRP A 314 7.19 -3.08 -6.04
N ASP A 315 7.25 -4.40 -5.98
CA ASP A 315 8.45 -5.17 -6.27
C ASP A 315 8.19 -6.16 -7.42
N MET A 316 9.02 -6.09 -8.47
CA MET A 316 8.85 -6.86 -9.71
C MET A 316 9.99 -7.87 -9.94
N HIS A 317 10.93 -7.98 -8.99
CA HIS A 317 12.07 -8.87 -9.07
C HIS A 317 12.48 -9.35 -7.67
N PRO A 318 12.90 -10.62 -7.46
CA PRO A 318 13.30 -11.13 -6.14
C PRO A 318 14.35 -10.28 -5.43
N GLY A 319 15.32 -9.77 -6.18
CA GLY A 319 16.36 -8.88 -5.64
C GLY A 319 15.83 -7.58 -5.01
N HIS A 320 14.62 -7.13 -5.37
CA HIS A 320 14.01 -5.96 -4.72
C HIS A 320 13.65 -6.24 -3.26
N LEU A 321 13.31 -7.49 -2.91
CA LEU A 321 12.92 -7.87 -1.54
C LEU A 321 14.02 -7.51 -0.53
N ALA A 322 15.28 -7.83 -0.85
CA ALA A 322 16.42 -7.54 0.03
C ALA A 322 16.52 -6.04 0.33
N THR A 323 16.52 -5.21 -0.72
CA THR A 323 16.58 -3.74 -0.58
C THR A 323 15.33 -3.13 0.05
N ARG A 324 14.13 -3.69 -0.18
CA ARG A 324 12.86 -3.25 0.40
C ARG A 324 12.85 -3.43 1.90
N TRP A 325 13.14 -4.65 2.36
CA TRP A 325 13.18 -4.96 3.78
C TRP A 325 14.29 -4.19 4.48
N LEU A 326 15.47 -4.06 3.86
CA LEU A 326 16.56 -3.26 4.41
C LEU A 326 16.16 -1.80 4.61
N ALA A 327 15.65 -1.12 3.58
CA ALA A 327 15.22 0.26 3.68
C ALA A 327 14.10 0.45 4.71
N THR A 328 13.15 -0.49 4.77
CA THR A 328 11.99 -0.43 5.66
C THR A 328 12.38 -0.61 7.13
N PHE A 329 13.19 -1.62 7.45
CA PHE A 329 13.66 -1.85 8.81
C PHE A 329 14.55 -0.72 9.29
N THR A 330 15.49 -0.25 8.46
CA THR A 330 16.32 0.91 8.80
C THR A 330 15.46 2.14 9.11
N PHE A 331 14.47 2.44 8.27
CA PHE A 331 13.57 3.58 8.45
C PHE A 331 12.78 3.50 9.77
N PHE A 332 12.09 2.39 10.03
CA PHE A 332 11.24 2.28 11.21
C PHE A 332 12.04 2.19 12.50
N ARG A 333 13.21 1.54 12.51
CA ARG A 333 14.08 1.53 13.69
C ARG A 333 14.59 2.93 14.04
N ALA A 334 15.01 3.70 13.03
CA ALA A 334 15.37 5.11 13.24
C ALA A 334 14.17 5.94 13.75
N ALA A 335 12.97 5.67 13.21
CA ALA A 335 11.75 6.32 13.67
C ALA A 335 11.42 5.98 15.13
N LEU A 336 11.61 4.74 15.57
CA LEU A 336 11.42 4.34 16.98
C LEU A 336 12.37 5.10 17.90
N THR A 337 13.66 5.17 17.55
CA THR A 337 14.66 5.91 18.34
C THR A 337 14.27 7.38 18.52
N ALA A 338 13.69 8.00 17.49
CA ALA A 338 13.23 9.38 17.56
C ALA A 338 11.88 9.54 18.29
N ALA A 339 10.96 8.59 18.13
CA ALA A 339 9.58 8.69 18.60
C ALA A 339 9.39 8.24 20.05
N ALA A 340 10.06 7.17 20.48
CA ALA A 340 9.83 6.58 21.80
C ALA A 340 10.10 7.55 22.97
N PRO A 341 11.22 8.29 23.04
CA PRO A 341 11.45 9.24 24.13
C PRO A 341 10.39 10.35 24.21
N ARG A 342 9.85 10.75 23.05
CA ARG A 342 8.80 11.78 22.96
C ARG A 342 7.45 11.24 23.40
N LEU A 343 7.11 10.01 23.03
CA LEU A 343 5.93 9.30 23.52
C LEU A 343 5.99 9.16 25.04
N GLN A 344 7.13 8.74 25.60
CA GLN A 344 7.29 8.62 27.05
C GLN A 344 7.12 9.98 27.75
N ALA A 345 7.75 11.04 27.24
CA ALA A 345 7.62 12.38 27.82
C ALA A 345 6.17 12.90 27.78
N TYR A 346 5.46 12.64 26.68
CA TYR A 346 4.03 12.95 26.54
C TYR A 346 3.18 12.22 27.59
N LEU A 347 3.41 10.92 27.77
CA LEU A 347 2.69 10.08 28.75
C LEU A 347 2.99 10.48 30.21
N ASP A 348 4.24 10.83 30.51
CA ASP A 348 4.66 11.33 31.82
C ASP A 348 4.03 12.70 32.16
N ARG A 349 3.35 13.36 31.21
CA ARG A 349 2.93 14.77 31.26
C ARG A 349 4.10 15.70 31.57
N ARG A 350 5.33 15.31 31.21
CA ARG A 350 6.53 16.11 31.41
C ARG A 350 6.72 17.01 30.19
N GLY A 351 6.56 18.31 30.39
CA GLY A 351 6.93 19.32 29.40
C GLY A 351 8.44 19.28 29.17
N GLY A 352 8.87 18.68 28.06
CA GLY A 352 10.23 18.76 27.56
C GLY A 352 10.47 20.07 26.78
N ALA A 353 11.61 20.16 26.10
CA ALA A 353 11.92 21.29 25.20
C ALA A 353 10.97 21.40 24.00
N ILE A 354 10.26 20.31 23.67
CA ILE A 354 9.19 20.22 22.68
C ILE A 354 7.92 19.84 23.45
N VAL A 355 6.87 20.65 23.34
CA VAL A 355 5.54 20.32 23.87
C VAL A 355 4.77 19.62 22.76
N ASP A 356 4.61 18.31 22.88
CA ASP A 356 3.84 17.52 21.92
C ASP A 356 2.34 17.62 22.23
N GLU A 357 1.56 18.06 21.24
CA GLU A 357 0.09 18.12 21.29
C GLU A 357 -0.52 16.75 20.92
N PRO A 358 -1.83 16.50 21.18
CA PRO A 358 -2.47 15.22 20.89
C PRO A 358 -2.28 14.72 19.44
N ALA A 359 -2.29 15.63 18.46
CA ALA A 359 -2.04 15.29 17.05
C ALA A 359 -0.60 14.78 16.82
N THR A 360 0.37 15.31 17.57
CA THR A 360 1.75 14.83 17.51
C THR A 360 1.89 13.46 18.16
N ALA A 361 1.25 13.24 19.31
CA ALA A 361 1.25 11.92 19.97
C ALA A 361 0.60 10.84 19.09
N GLU A 362 -0.49 11.14 18.39
CA GLU A 362 -1.11 10.26 17.39
C GLU A 362 -0.13 9.90 16.27
N ALA A 363 0.57 10.89 15.70
CA ALA A 363 1.54 10.66 14.63
C ALA A 363 2.72 9.79 15.08
N LEU A 364 3.23 10.04 16.30
CA LEU A 364 4.29 9.24 16.92
C LEU A 364 3.82 7.80 17.18
N ALA A 365 2.61 7.62 17.72
CA ALA A 365 2.07 6.29 17.95
C ALA A 365 1.84 5.54 16.63
N THR A 366 1.36 6.23 15.59
CA THR A 366 1.12 5.67 14.26
C THR A 366 2.41 5.13 13.63
N VAL A 367 3.53 5.86 13.70
CA VAL A 367 4.79 5.39 13.12
C VAL A 367 5.36 4.19 13.90
N VAL A 368 5.20 4.16 15.23
CA VAL A 368 5.61 3.01 16.07
C VAL A 368 4.77 1.78 15.74
N LEU A 369 3.45 1.92 15.64
CA LEU A 369 2.54 0.83 15.25
C LEU A 369 2.89 0.25 13.87
N ARG A 370 3.20 1.10 12.89
CA ARG A 370 3.66 0.63 11.56
C ARG A 370 4.97 -0.16 11.63
N GLY A 371 5.90 0.26 12.49
CA GLY A 371 7.16 -0.46 12.72
C GLY A 371 6.95 -1.84 13.37
N LEU A 372 6.01 -1.94 14.32
CA LEU A 372 5.58 -3.21 14.90
C LEU A 372 4.91 -4.11 13.84
N ASP A 373 3.98 -3.56 13.05
CA ASP A 373 3.22 -4.31 12.05
C ASP A 373 4.12 -4.94 10.96
N CYS A 374 5.17 -4.22 10.54
CA CYS A 374 6.14 -4.76 9.58
C CYS A 374 7.26 -5.59 10.24
N GLY A 375 7.36 -5.58 11.57
CA GLY A 375 8.36 -6.32 12.34
C GLY A 375 9.78 -5.75 12.26
N ALA A 376 9.91 -4.42 12.18
CA ALA A 376 11.20 -3.72 12.28
C ALA A 376 11.77 -3.71 13.71
N PHE A 377 10.90 -3.97 14.69
CA PHE A 377 11.16 -4.12 16.12
C PHE A 377 9.94 -4.78 16.77
N ASP A 378 10.05 -5.23 18.01
CA ASP A 378 8.95 -5.83 18.77
C ASP A 378 8.45 -4.92 19.91
N VAL A 379 7.50 -5.44 20.70
CA VAL A 379 6.91 -4.69 21.83
C VAL A 379 7.90 -4.48 22.98
N ASP A 380 8.91 -5.35 23.12
CA ASP A 380 9.93 -5.25 24.16
C ASP A 380 10.95 -4.18 23.81
N ASP A 381 11.31 -4.05 22.52
CA ASP A 381 12.09 -2.93 21.99
C ASP A 381 11.40 -1.58 22.30
N VAL A 382 10.08 -1.50 22.11
CA VAL A 382 9.30 -0.29 22.44
C VAL A 382 9.31 -0.05 23.96
N ALA A 383 9.00 -1.07 24.76
CA ALA A 383 8.93 -0.94 26.22
C ALA A 383 10.29 -0.56 26.85
N THR A 384 11.40 -0.95 26.23
CA THR A 384 12.75 -0.56 26.66
C THR A 384 12.98 0.95 26.54
N LEU A 385 12.41 1.60 25.51
CA LEU A 385 12.61 3.03 25.23
C LEU A 385 11.48 3.92 25.75
N ALA A 386 10.26 3.38 25.81
CA ALA A 386 9.05 4.04 26.30
C ALA A 386 8.18 3.04 27.08
N PRO A 387 8.51 2.77 28.35
CA PRO A 387 7.82 1.76 29.18
C PRO A 387 6.30 1.92 29.27
N ASP A 388 5.79 3.16 29.20
CA ASP A 388 4.35 3.42 29.29
C ASP A 388 3.63 3.35 27.93
N ALA A 389 4.38 3.27 26.82
CA ALA A 389 3.85 3.18 25.47
C ALA A 389 3.49 1.73 25.08
N SER A 390 2.69 1.08 25.92
CA SER A 390 2.19 -0.27 25.64
C SER A 390 1.33 -0.30 24.36
N LEU A 391 1.18 -1.49 23.74
CA LEU A 391 0.39 -1.63 22.51
C LEU A 391 -1.06 -1.09 22.61
N PRO A 392 -1.82 -1.33 23.70
CA PRO A 392 -3.11 -0.68 23.89
C PRO A 392 -3.02 0.85 23.93
N VAL A 393 -2.05 1.41 24.65
CA VAL A 393 -1.85 2.86 24.75
C VAL A 393 -1.52 3.47 23.38
N LEU A 394 -0.65 2.83 22.60
CA LEU A 394 -0.33 3.28 21.24
C LEU A 394 -1.59 3.30 20.35
N ARG A 395 -2.47 2.31 20.48
CA ARG A 395 -3.72 2.25 19.72
C ARG A 395 -4.71 3.33 20.17
N ASP A 396 -4.83 3.57 21.47
CA ASP A 396 -5.70 4.64 21.99
C ASP A 396 -5.23 6.03 21.55
N LEU A 397 -3.91 6.26 21.56
CA LEU A 397 -3.30 7.47 21.01
C LEU A 397 -3.56 7.63 19.51
N LYS A 398 -3.44 6.55 18.72
CA LYS A 398 -3.76 6.55 17.28
C LYS A 398 -5.24 6.87 17.02
N ASP A 399 -6.14 6.26 17.78
CA ASP A 399 -7.59 6.39 17.59
C ASP A 399 -8.17 7.67 18.21
N ARG A 400 -7.32 8.51 18.85
CA ARG A 400 -7.74 9.67 19.65
C ARG A 400 -8.78 9.32 20.72
N LYS A 401 -8.74 8.08 21.23
CA LYS A 401 -9.56 7.67 22.36
C LYS A 401 -8.85 8.16 23.61
N THR A 402 -9.11 9.41 24.00
CA THR A 402 -8.63 9.91 25.29
C THR A 402 -9.31 9.11 26.41
N SER A 403 -8.51 8.34 27.14
CA SER A 403 -8.80 7.93 28.51
C SER A 403 -8.53 9.06 29.49
#